data_AF-A0A4Q5XWF7-F1
#
_entry.id   AF-A0A4Q5XWF7-F1
#
_cell.length_a   1.000
_cell.length_b   1.000
_cell.length_c   1.000
_cell.angle_alpha   90.00
_cell.angle_beta   90.00
_cell.angle_gamma   90.00
#
_symmetry.space_group_name_H-M   'P 1'
#
loop_
_entity.id
_entity.type
_entity.pdbx_description
1 polymer ?
#
loop_
_entity_poly.entity_id
_entity_poly.type
_entity_poly.pdbx_seq_one_letter_code
_entity_poly.pdbx_strand_id
1 'polypeptide(L)'
;MLPAISSLTAISPTVTVPELSKDQFVEYRVTVSDGISQASDSVRIDLRNIVRTPLFVTPQLQVAASFTTNVRKLIGDHRFGLAGSANSEIGPLSFVGVKYSDGEFTANASPMPEAFTKPVDFKLASQPVGFGAQPHIGIAQEDQNRFRMFVNTSGDTFESLIDYTLDKPCSVSFGVLANGAPHAIFLGQRDKGFSILRLSSGSGNVGTFANLYRVDTSGRSFCALLSADTPVDGITFSEFRYLQDLIALDTDNNMISVFAQSGAAGVDTVQYALKQTTSVQLNATGTLKFVKATEVGGFNNLRSALAMLFSDGRHDGEHRLVIAGITSTRQLVQETYSWGAGIPVDVMLDNFDEDYSPEVIVLTSTSPYAVVFESMAANYGGFLPLGGPSFMEIGLGANSGLPRRLTTLGVPGMYVAFPEKKQVLVFGTPPRPERWGAQLTT
;
A
#
# COMPACT_ATOMS: atom_id res chain seq x y z
N MET A 1 2.81 14.20 33.17
CA MET A 1 2.05 13.17 33.90
C MET A 1 2.94 11.93 34.00
N LEU A 2 2.95 11.20 35.12
CA LEU A 2 3.79 10.00 35.27
C LEU A 2 3.10 8.78 34.63
N PRO A 3 3.86 7.78 34.11
CA PRO A 3 3.28 6.56 33.58
C PRO A 3 2.57 5.76 34.67
N ALA A 4 1.40 5.21 34.33
CA ALA A 4 0.59 4.41 35.22
C ALA A 4 1.00 2.93 35.15
N ILE A 5 0.94 2.21 36.28
CA ILE A 5 1.16 0.76 36.34
C ILE A 5 -0.18 0.05 36.55
N SER A 6 -0.43 -1.02 35.78
CA SER A 6 -1.68 -1.79 35.84
C SER A 6 -1.90 -2.53 37.16
N SER A 7 -0.83 -3.00 37.81
CA SER A 7 -0.87 -3.62 39.14
C SER A 7 0.50 -3.57 39.80
N LEU A 8 0.57 -3.24 41.09
CA LEU A 8 1.81 -3.20 41.86
C LEU A 8 2.25 -4.58 42.41
N THR A 9 1.42 -5.60 42.23
CA THR A 9 1.67 -6.97 42.76
C THR A 9 1.70 -8.04 41.67
N ALA A 10 1.46 -7.67 40.41
CA ALA A 10 1.57 -8.59 39.29
C ALA A 10 3.04 -8.93 39.02
N ILE A 11 3.31 -10.19 38.67
CA ILE A 11 4.64 -10.64 38.24
C ILE A 11 5.05 -9.96 36.92
N SER A 12 4.08 -9.56 36.10
CA SER A 12 4.29 -8.84 34.84
C SER A 12 3.37 -7.60 34.76
N PRO A 13 3.75 -6.47 35.39
CA PRO A 13 2.96 -5.24 35.33
C PRO A 13 3.03 -4.60 33.94
N THR A 14 1.95 -3.94 33.53
CA THR A 14 1.91 -3.13 32.31
C THR A 14 2.11 -1.67 32.68
N VAL A 15 2.96 -0.96 31.92
CA VAL A 15 3.19 0.48 32.07
C VAL A 15 2.46 1.22 30.95
N THR A 16 1.61 2.17 31.30
CA THR A 16 0.92 3.07 30.36
C THR A 16 1.57 4.44 30.38
N VAL A 17 2.15 4.85 29.26
CA VAL A 17 2.88 6.11 29.12
C VAL A 17 1.94 7.20 28.58
N PRO A 18 1.82 8.37 29.24
CA PRO A 18 1.05 9.48 28.71
C PRO A 18 1.80 10.19 27.57
N GLU A 19 1.12 11.04 26.81
CA GLU A 19 1.77 11.92 25.85
C GLU A 19 2.81 12.82 26.54
N LEU A 20 3.94 13.02 25.89
CA LEU A 20 5.10 13.69 26.46
C LEU A 20 5.38 14.97 25.69
N SER A 21 5.60 16.08 26.41
CA SER A 21 6.09 17.32 25.79
C SER A 21 7.60 17.32 25.56
N LYS A 22 8.34 16.41 26.19
CA LYS A 22 9.79 16.20 26.04
C LYS A 22 10.19 14.80 26.50
N ASP A 23 11.33 14.32 26.05
CA ASP A 23 11.95 13.10 26.55
C ASP A 23 12.14 13.18 28.07
N GLN A 24 11.91 12.05 28.73
CA GLN A 24 12.09 11.89 30.17
C GLN A 24 12.38 10.42 30.47
N PHE A 25 12.76 10.11 31.70
CA PHE A 25 12.87 8.72 32.14
C PHE A 25 12.10 8.55 33.44
N VAL A 26 11.70 7.30 33.71
CA VAL A 26 11.06 6.91 34.96
C VAL A 26 11.80 5.71 35.49
N GLU A 27 12.06 5.72 36.79
CA GLU A 27 12.71 4.62 37.48
C GLU A 27 11.70 3.98 38.43
N TYR A 28 11.53 2.66 38.30
CA TYR A 28 10.69 1.85 39.16
C TYR A 28 11.56 0.95 40.02
N ARG A 29 11.30 0.95 41.33
CA ARG A 29 11.90 -0.04 42.23
C ARG A 29 10.98 -1.26 42.30
N VAL A 30 11.48 -2.43 41.92
CA VAL A 30 10.80 -3.71 42.05
C VAL A 30 11.33 -4.40 43.30
N THR A 31 10.44 -4.81 44.20
CA THR A 31 10.79 -5.61 45.38
C THR A 31 10.07 -6.94 45.34
N VAL A 32 10.81 -8.03 45.49
CA VAL A 32 10.29 -9.38 45.59
C VAL A 32 10.51 -9.87 47.01
N SER A 33 9.48 -10.49 47.61
CA SER A 33 9.49 -11.01 48.98
C SER A 33 8.92 -12.41 49.00
N ASP A 34 9.57 -13.32 49.73
CA ASP A 34 9.02 -14.66 50.04
C ASP A 34 8.32 -14.69 51.42
N GLY A 35 8.18 -13.53 52.07
CA GLY A 35 7.61 -13.39 53.42
C GLY A 35 8.65 -13.46 54.54
N ILE A 36 9.91 -13.81 54.22
CA ILE A 36 11.03 -13.92 55.17
C ILE A 36 12.20 -13.03 54.72
N SER A 37 12.53 -13.09 53.44
CA SER A 37 13.60 -12.34 52.77
C SER A 37 13.02 -11.42 51.70
N GLN A 38 13.71 -10.32 51.43
CA GLN A 38 13.35 -9.38 50.36
C GLN A 38 14.57 -9.07 49.50
N ALA A 39 14.34 -8.94 48.19
CA ALA A 39 15.31 -8.42 47.24
C ALA A 39 14.67 -7.27 46.45
N SER A 40 15.45 -6.23 46.15
CA SER A 40 14.99 -5.09 45.35
C SER A 40 15.94 -4.81 44.20
N ASP A 41 15.39 -4.37 43.08
CA ASP A 41 16.13 -3.88 41.92
C ASP A 41 15.45 -2.62 41.34
N SER A 42 16.18 -1.83 40.56
CA SER A 42 15.66 -0.65 39.87
C SER A 42 15.57 -0.91 38.36
N VAL A 43 14.40 -0.65 37.78
CA VAL A 43 14.16 -0.68 36.35
C VAL A 43 13.98 0.75 35.85
N ARG A 44 14.90 1.19 35.00
CA ARG A 44 14.79 2.47 34.30
C ARG A 44 14.08 2.28 32.96
N ILE A 45 13.10 3.14 32.71
CA ILE A 45 12.37 3.23 31.44
C ILE A 45 12.60 4.63 30.86
N ASP A 46 13.28 4.71 29.73
CA ASP A 46 13.41 5.96 28.97
C ASP A 46 12.15 6.15 28.09
N LEU A 47 11.55 7.33 28.20
CA LEU A 47 10.32 7.73 27.53
C LEU A 47 10.62 8.87 26.56
N ARG A 48 10.20 8.72 25.30
CA ARG A 48 10.54 9.69 24.24
C ARG A 48 9.33 10.45 23.75
N ASN A 49 9.48 11.76 23.58
CA ASN A 49 8.53 12.57 22.83
C ASN A 49 8.74 12.30 21.34
N ILE A 50 7.69 11.80 20.69
CA ILE A 50 7.71 11.39 19.28
C ILE A 50 6.87 12.31 18.39
N VAL A 51 6.40 13.46 18.91
CA VAL A 51 5.67 14.47 18.13
C VAL A 51 6.48 14.88 16.91
N ARG A 52 5.83 14.91 15.74
CA ARG A 52 6.46 15.25 14.45
C ARG A 52 5.88 16.54 13.88
N THR A 53 6.74 17.31 13.22
CA THR A 53 6.38 18.56 12.53
C THR A 53 7.08 18.64 11.17
N PRO A 54 6.49 19.31 10.16
CA PRO A 54 5.17 19.96 10.18
C PRO A 54 4.02 18.94 10.16
N LEU A 55 2.91 19.26 10.81
CA LEU A 55 1.69 18.45 10.69
C LEU A 55 1.06 18.71 9.32
N PHE A 56 0.61 17.64 8.65
CA PHE A 56 -0.15 17.72 7.41
C PHE A 56 -1.55 18.26 7.72
N VAL A 57 -2.35 17.44 8.40
CA VAL A 57 -3.66 17.77 8.94
C VAL A 57 -3.89 17.00 10.24
N THR A 58 -4.88 17.43 11.03
CA THR A 58 -5.39 16.62 12.14
C THR A 58 -6.55 15.77 11.62
N PRO A 59 -6.40 14.45 11.45
CA PRO A 59 -7.46 13.63 10.91
C PRO A 59 -8.59 13.48 11.92
N GLN A 60 -9.83 13.38 11.44
CA GLN A 60 -10.97 13.11 12.29
C GLN A 60 -11.19 11.60 12.39
N LEU A 61 -11.10 11.01 13.59
CA LEU A 61 -11.53 9.63 13.78
C LEU A 61 -13.05 9.55 13.57
N GLN A 62 -13.48 8.85 12.53
CA GLN A 62 -14.89 8.65 12.22
C GLN A 62 -15.43 7.38 12.88
N VAL A 63 -14.68 6.28 12.76
CA VAL A 63 -15.13 4.97 13.22
C VAL A 63 -13.95 4.16 13.76
N ALA A 64 -14.21 3.37 14.81
CA ALA A 64 -13.28 2.37 15.33
C ALA A 64 -13.97 1.00 15.34
N ALA A 65 -13.50 0.08 14.49
CA ALA A 65 -13.96 -1.30 14.45
C ALA A 65 -13.06 -2.20 15.30
N SER A 66 -13.65 -3.07 16.11
CA SER A 66 -12.92 -4.07 16.91
C SER A 66 -13.11 -5.47 16.33
N PHE A 67 -12.05 -6.26 16.35
CA PHE A 67 -12.01 -7.63 15.83
C PHE A 67 -11.56 -8.60 16.93
N THR A 68 -11.93 -9.86 16.79
CA THR A 68 -11.48 -10.93 17.71
C THR A 68 -10.08 -11.43 17.37
N THR A 69 -9.63 -11.21 16.14
CA THR A 69 -8.32 -11.64 15.60
C THR A 69 -7.49 -10.44 15.14
N ASN A 70 -6.17 -10.65 15.02
CA ASN A 70 -5.25 -9.60 14.58
C ASN A 70 -5.44 -9.34 13.09
N VAL A 71 -5.95 -8.15 12.73
CA VAL A 71 -6.12 -7.72 11.33
C VAL A 71 -4.80 -7.23 10.79
N ARG A 72 -4.27 -7.92 9.78
CA ARG A 72 -2.94 -7.68 9.18
C ARG A 72 -2.98 -7.27 7.71
N LYS A 73 -4.16 -7.31 7.07
CA LYS A 73 -4.33 -6.88 5.69
C LYS A 73 -5.72 -6.31 5.51
N LEU A 74 -5.81 -5.18 4.83
CA LEU A 74 -7.06 -4.64 4.34
C LEU A 74 -7.08 -4.71 2.81
N ILE A 75 -8.24 -5.07 2.25
CA ILE A 75 -8.51 -5.07 0.80
C ILE A 75 -9.95 -4.64 0.61
N GLY A 76 -10.23 -3.69 -0.26
CA GLY A 76 -11.61 -3.28 -0.52
C GLY A 76 -11.75 -2.01 -1.33
N ASP A 77 -12.99 -1.73 -1.72
CA ASP A 77 -13.45 -0.49 -2.34
C ASP A 77 -14.90 -0.18 -1.91
N HIS A 78 -15.52 0.81 -2.55
CA HIS A 78 -16.88 1.24 -2.26
C HIS A 78 -17.95 0.14 -2.33
N ARG A 79 -17.65 -1.01 -2.95
CA ARG A 79 -18.56 -2.15 -3.08
C ARG A 79 -18.34 -3.19 -1.98
N PHE A 80 -17.13 -3.32 -1.43
CA PHE A 80 -16.80 -4.35 -0.45
C PHE A 80 -15.57 -4.03 0.39
N GLY A 81 -15.44 -4.65 1.56
CA GLY A 81 -14.26 -4.59 2.41
C GLY A 81 -13.92 -5.97 2.97
N LEU A 82 -12.63 -6.29 3.01
CA LEU A 82 -12.08 -7.51 3.58
C LEU A 82 -11.02 -7.18 4.62
N ALA A 83 -11.11 -7.84 5.77
CA ALA A 83 -10.09 -7.85 6.79
C ALA A 83 -9.38 -9.20 6.80
N GLY A 84 -8.14 -9.21 6.33
CA GLY A 84 -7.24 -10.36 6.39
C GLY A 84 -6.62 -10.46 7.78
N SER A 85 -6.86 -11.59 8.43
CA SER A 85 -6.44 -11.87 9.80
C SER A 85 -5.41 -13.00 9.84
N ALA A 86 -4.43 -12.88 10.73
CA ALA A 86 -3.47 -13.94 11.03
C ALA A 86 -2.93 -13.80 12.45
N ASN A 87 -2.75 -14.92 13.14
CA ASN A 87 -2.27 -14.95 14.52
C ASN A 87 -0.80 -14.49 14.65
N SER A 88 0.00 -14.63 13.59
CA SER A 88 1.39 -14.17 13.53
C SER A 88 1.65 -13.36 12.25
N GLU A 89 2.73 -12.60 12.22
CA GLU A 89 3.10 -11.76 11.07
C GLU A 89 3.33 -12.55 9.79
N ILE A 90 3.84 -13.79 9.91
CA ILE A 90 4.14 -14.69 8.77
C ILE A 90 3.09 -15.80 8.59
N GLY A 91 2.07 -15.84 9.44
CA GLY A 91 1.03 -16.86 9.39
C GLY A 91 0.11 -16.74 8.17
N PRO A 92 -0.66 -17.81 7.86
CA PRO A 92 -1.64 -17.77 6.78
C PRO A 92 -2.73 -16.73 7.07
N LEU A 93 -3.09 -15.95 6.05
CA LEU A 93 -4.12 -14.92 6.11
C LEU A 93 -5.48 -15.53 5.79
N SER A 94 -6.39 -15.50 6.75
CA SER A 94 -7.82 -15.79 6.55
C SER A 94 -8.60 -14.50 6.49
N PHE A 95 -9.56 -14.37 5.57
CA PHE A 95 -10.32 -13.15 5.41
C PHE A 95 -11.69 -13.25 6.09
N VAL A 96 -12.16 -12.14 6.62
CA VAL A 96 -13.58 -11.92 6.91
C VAL A 96 -14.07 -10.79 6.04
N GLY A 97 -15.34 -10.87 5.63
CA GLY A 97 -16.00 -9.72 5.04
C GLY A 97 -16.22 -8.67 6.13
N VAL A 98 -16.17 -7.42 5.73
CA VAL A 98 -16.50 -6.28 6.58
C VAL A 98 -17.68 -5.57 5.91
N LYS A 99 -18.73 -5.27 6.66
CA LYS A 99 -19.85 -4.44 6.21
C LYS A 99 -19.99 -3.26 7.16
N TYR A 100 -20.37 -2.10 6.62
CA TYR A 100 -20.73 -0.93 7.42
C TYR A 100 -22.24 -0.71 7.30
N SER A 101 -22.93 -0.72 8.44
CA SER A 101 -24.36 -0.50 8.52
C SER A 101 -24.70 0.12 9.87
N ASP A 102 -25.64 1.07 9.89
CA ASP A 102 -26.13 1.70 11.12
C ASP A 102 -25.04 2.30 12.03
N GLY A 103 -23.96 2.82 11.44
CA GLY A 103 -22.85 3.43 12.18
C GLY A 103 -21.80 2.45 12.70
N GLU A 104 -21.98 1.15 12.47
CA GLU A 104 -21.10 0.11 12.99
C GLU A 104 -20.49 -0.76 11.89
N PHE A 105 -19.28 -1.26 12.15
CA PHE A 105 -18.67 -2.30 11.34
C PHE A 105 -19.03 -3.66 11.89
N THR A 106 -19.61 -4.51 11.05
CA THR A 106 -19.87 -5.91 11.36
C THR A 106 -18.98 -6.80 10.51
N ALA A 107 -18.37 -7.80 11.15
CA ALA A 107 -17.67 -8.86 10.44
C ALA A 107 -18.66 -9.93 10.01
N ASN A 108 -18.69 -10.28 8.74
CA ASN A 108 -19.47 -11.41 8.22
C ASN A 108 -18.55 -12.60 7.88
N ALA A 109 -19.17 -13.73 7.50
CA ALA A 109 -18.45 -14.93 7.10
C ALA A 109 -17.39 -14.62 6.02
N SER A 110 -16.31 -15.41 6.00
CA SER A 110 -15.25 -15.26 4.98
C SER A 110 -15.86 -15.36 3.58
N PRO A 111 -15.72 -14.31 2.75
CA PRO A 111 -16.12 -14.39 1.36
C PRO A 111 -15.03 -15.07 0.51
N MET A 112 -13.82 -15.27 1.06
CA MET A 112 -12.73 -15.99 0.40
C MET A 112 -12.80 -17.50 0.71
N PRO A 113 -12.52 -18.37 -0.27
CA PRO A 113 -12.70 -19.82 -0.10
C PRO A 113 -11.60 -20.50 0.74
N GLU A 114 -10.48 -19.82 0.98
CA GLU A 114 -9.33 -20.39 1.68
C GLU A 114 -8.49 -19.32 2.39
N ALA A 115 -7.51 -19.78 3.16
CA ALA A 115 -6.46 -18.94 3.73
C ALA A 115 -5.22 -18.91 2.83
N PHE A 116 -4.46 -17.82 2.89
CA PHE A 116 -3.32 -17.57 2.00
C PHE A 116 -2.01 -17.49 2.78
N THR A 117 -1.10 -18.44 2.52
CA THR A 117 0.25 -18.47 3.12
C THR A 117 1.15 -17.42 2.46
N LYS A 118 1.92 -16.70 3.28
CA LYS A 118 2.94 -15.75 2.82
C LYS A 118 4.21 -16.50 2.35
N PRO A 119 4.95 -16.00 1.33
CA PRO A 119 4.76 -14.72 0.65
C PRO A 119 3.60 -14.74 -0.35
N VAL A 120 2.74 -13.74 -0.20
CA VAL A 120 1.57 -13.52 -1.05
C VAL A 120 1.40 -12.03 -1.30
N ASP A 121 1.10 -11.65 -2.53
CA ASP A 121 0.72 -10.29 -2.89
C ASP A 121 -0.74 -10.25 -3.31
N PHE A 122 -1.44 -9.20 -2.86
CA PHE A 122 -2.84 -8.96 -3.18
C PHE A 122 -2.96 -7.62 -3.87
N LYS A 123 -3.58 -7.63 -5.05
CA LYS A 123 -3.87 -6.41 -5.80
C LYS A 123 -5.36 -6.34 -6.09
N LEU A 124 -5.98 -5.26 -5.63
CA LEU A 124 -7.30 -4.88 -6.12
C LEU A 124 -7.14 -4.29 -7.52
N ALA A 125 -7.97 -4.73 -8.45
CA ALA A 125 -8.07 -4.06 -9.73
C ALA A 125 -9.02 -2.85 -9.61
N SER A 126 -8.48 -1.66 -9.82
CA SER A 126 -9.21 -0.39 -9.73
C SER A 126 -10.13 -0.11 -10.94
N GLN A 127 -10.09 -0.96 -11.98
CA GLN A 127 -10.88 -0.83 -13.20
C GLN A 127 -11.55 -2.16 -13.55
N PRO A 128 -12.73 -2.16 -14.22
CA PRO A 128 -13.35 -3.35 -14.80
C PRO A 128 -12.38 -4.06 -15.76
N VAL A 129 -11.76 -5.16 -15.34
CA VAL A 129 -10.76 -5.86 -16.17
C VAL A 129 -11.45 -6.88 -17.07
N GLY A 130 -12.46 -6.48 -17.85
CA GLY A 130 -13.23 -7.39 -18.71
C GLY A 130 -14.25 -8.31 -17.99
N PHE A 131 -14.43 -8.15 -16.68
CA PHE A 131 -15.39 -8.90 -15.85
C PHE A 131 -16.63 -8.07 -15.46
N GLY A 132 -16.89 -6.99 -16.20
CA GLY A 132 -17.91 -6.01 -15.85
C GLY A 132 -17.57 -5.22 -14.59
N ALA A 133 -18.58 -4.57 -14.00
CA ALA A 133 -18.43 -3.73 -12.82
C ALA A 133 -18.39 -4.53 -11.50
N GLN A 134 -18.03 -5.81 -11.51
CA GLN A 134 -17.84 -6.57 -10.29
C GLN A 134 -16.47 -6.27 -9.67
N PRO A 135 -16.29 -6.48 -8.35
CA PRO A 135 -14.98 -6.42 -7.73
C PRO A 135 -14.12 -7.65 -8.02
N HIS A 136 -12.83 -7.45 -8.29
CA HIS A 136 -11.88 -8.52 -8.57
C HIS A 136 -10.51 -8.28 -7.92
N ILE A 137 -9.95 -9.35 -7.37
CA ILE A 137 -8.71 -9.37 -6.60
C ILE A 137 -7.75 -10.34 -7.26
N GLY A 138 -6.57 -9.85 -7.67
CA GLY A 138 -5.44 -10.68 -8.09
C GLY A 138 -4.61 -11.08 -6.89
N ILE A 139 -4.24 -12.36 -6.84
CA ILE A 139 -3.45 -12.95 -5.75
C ILE A 139 -2.28 -13.72 -6.37
N ALA A 140 -1.06 -13.24 -6.11
CA ALA A 140 0.18 -13.94 -6.46
C ALA A 140 0.66 -14.72 -5.23
N GLN A 141 0.74 -16.04 -5.34
CA GLN A 141 1.15 -16.94 -4.29
C GLN A 141 2.50 -17.55 -4.66
N GLU A 142 3.56 -17.00 -4.08
CA GLU A 142 4.93 -17.32 -4.46
C GLU A 142 5.25 -18.80 -4.18
N ASP A 143 4.96 -19.26 -2.96
CA ASP A 143 5.23 -20.63 -2.51
C ASP A 143 4.42 -21.71 -3.25
N GLN A 144 3.29 -21.32 -3.85
CA GLN A 144 2.44 -22.22 -4.62
C GLN A 144 2.72 -22.18 -6.12
N ASN A 145 3.64 -21.33 -6.58
CA ASN A 145 3.88 -21.09 -8.00
C ASN A 145 2.58 -20.83 -8.77
N ARG A 146 1.76 -19.91 -8.25
CA ARG A 146 0.40 -19.73 -8.74
C ARG A 146 -0.06 -18.29 -8.65
N PHE A 147 -0.70 -17.83 -9.72
CA PHE A 147 -1.51 -16.62 -9.73
C PHE A 147 -2.98 -16.98 -9.85
N ARG A 148 -3.82 -16.34 -9.04
CA ARG A 148 -5.27 -16.47 -9.12
C ARG A 148 -5.93 -15.12 -9.15
N MET A 149 -7.04 -15.05 -9.87
CA MET A 149 -7.92 -13.89 -9.80
C MET A 149 -9.30 -14.31 -9.34
N PHE A 150 -9.73 -13.68 -8.26
CA PHE A 150 -11.01 -13.91 -7.63
C PHE A 150 -11.97 -12.80 -8.02
N VAL A 151 -13.22 -13.15 -8.34
CA VAL A 151 -14.29 -12.21 -8.69
C VAL A 151 -15.46 -12.41 -7.73
N ASN A 152 -16.05 -11.33 -7.24
CA ASN A 152 -17.30 -11.42 -6.48
C ASN A 152 -18.48 -11.54 -7.46
N THR A 153 -19.00 -12.75 -7.64
CA THR A 153 -20.05 -13.07 -8.63
C THR A 153 -21.47 -12.99 -8.05
N SER A 154 -21.62 -13.08 -6.73
CA SER A 154 -22.91 -13.26 -6.04
C SER A 154 -23.20 -12.21 -4.95
N GLY A 155 -22.31 -11.24 -4.76
CA GLY A 155 -22.41 -10.20 -3.72
C GLY A 155 -21.75 -10.60 -2.39
N ASP A 156 -21.67 -11.89 -2.08
CA ASP A 156 -21.18 -12.37 -0.77
C ASP A 156 -19.99 -13.35 -0.84
N THR A 157 -19.60 -13.85 -2.03
CA THR A 157 -18.48 -14.80 -2.17
C THR A 157 -17.58 -14.50 -3.36
N PHE A 158 -16.27 -14.65 -3.17
CA PHE A 158 -15.26 -14.55 -4.19
C PHE A 158 -14.95 -15.92 -4.80
N GLU A 159 -15.15 -16.04 -6.11
CA GLU A 159 -14.87 -17.26 -6.88
C GLU A 159 -13.60 -17.08 -7.71
N SER A 160 -12.75 -18.11 -7.75
CA SER A 160 -11.54 -18.11 -8.58
C SER A 160 -11.93 -18.30 -10.05
N LEU A 161 -11.75 -17.26 -10.86
CA LEU A 161 -12.12 -17.28 -12.28
C LEU A 161 -10.89 -17.43 -13.19
N ILE A 162 -9.74 -16.92 -12.75
CA ILE A 162 -8.45 -17.19 -13.38
C ILE A 162 -7.60 -17.96 -12.40
N ASP A 163 -6.98 -19.01 -12.90
CA ASP A 163 -6.03 -19.81 -12.17
C ASP A 163 -4.88 -20.20 -13.11
N TYR A 164 -3.70 -19.68 -12.83
CA TYR A 164 -2.55 -19.78 -13.71
C TYR A 164 -1.32 -20.22 -12.93
N THR A 165 -0.71 -21.34 -13.34
CA THR A 165 0.57 -21.79 -12.80
C THR A 165 1.68 -20.88 -13.30
N LEU A 166 2.43 -20.29 -12.38
CA LEU A 166 3.48 -19.33 -12.67
C LEU A 166 4.60 -19.49 -11.65
N ASP A 167 5.86 -19.55 -12.06
CA ASP A 167 6.97 -19.73 -11.11
C ASP A 167 7.14 -18.49 -10.22
N LYS A 168 7.13 -18.67 -8.90
CA LYS A 168 7.40 -17.67 -7.85
C LYS A 168 6.84 -16.26 -8.16
N PRO A 169 5.53 -16.09 -8.40
CA PRO A 169 4.96 -14.78 -8.63
C PRO A 169 5.01 -13.98 -7.33
N CYS A 170 5.55 -12.77 -7.40
CA CYS A 170 5.80 -11.95 -6.21
C CYS A 170 5.15 -10.56 -6.27
N SER A 171 4.52 -10.20 -7.39
CA SER A 171 3.77 -8.94 -7.50
C SER A 171 2.74 -8.98 -8.63
N VAL A 172 1.66 -8.22 -8.44
CA VAL A 172 0.56 -8.11 -9.41
C VAL A 172 0.29 -6.64 -9.73
N SER A 173 0.19 -6.33 -11.03
CA SER A 173 -0.30 -5.06 -11.55
C SER A 173 -1.39 -5.30 -12.59
N PHE A 174 -2.37 -4.41 -12.66
CA PHE A 174 -3.43 -4.46 -13.66
C PHE A 174 -3.29 -3.27 -14.60
N GLY A 175 -3.39 -3.55 -15.89
CA GLY A 175 -3.53 -2.44 -16.82
C GLY A 175 -4.08 -2.75 -18.19
N VAL A 176 -3.79 -1.87 -19.13
CA VAL A 176 -4.21 -2.02 -20.52
C VAL A 176 -2.96 -2.29 -21.35
N LEU A 177 -3.04 -3.20 -22.32
CA LEU A 177 -1.89 -3.44 -23.20
C LEU A 177 -1.56 -2.19 -24.01
N ALA A 178 -2.59 -1.51 -24.53
CA ALA A 178 -2.51 -0.26 -25.27
C ALA A 178 -3.73 0.61 -24.98
N ASN A 179 -3.67 1.89 -25.36
CA ASN A 179 -4.86 2.75 -25.39
C ASN A 179 -5.93 2.14 -26.30
N GLY A 180 -7.10 1.84 -25.74
CA GLY A 180 -8.21 1.19 -26.44
C GLY A 180 -8.05 -0.33 -26.68
N ALA A 181 -7.02 -0.95 -26.11
CA ALA A 181 -6.74 -2.39 -26.24
C ALA A 181 -7.25 -3.17 -25.00
N PRO A 182 -7.27 -4.52 -25.04
CA PRO A 182 -7.78 -5.29 -23.92
C PRO A 182 -6.90 -5.11 -22.67
N HIS A 183 -7.53 -5.30 -21.53
CA HIS A 183 -6.85 -5.31 -20.26
C HIS A 183 -5.87 -6.49 -20.15
N ALA A 184 -4.83 -6.32 -19.34
CA ALA A 184 -3.84 -7.33 -19.03
C ALA A 184 -3.51 -7.35 -17.55
N ILE A 185 -3.02 -8.50 -17.13
CA ILE A 185 -2.47 -8.75 -15.82
C ILE A 185 -0.96 -8.86 -16.00
N PHE A 186 -0.23 -8.00 -15.31
CA PHE A 186 1.22 -7.99 -15.32
C PHE A 186 1.69 -8.63 -14.02
N LEU A 187 2.52 -9.66 -14.13
CA LEU A 187 2.92 -10.54 -13.03
C LEU A 187 4.43 -10.55 -12.92
N GLY A 188 4.94 -9.98 -11.84
CA GLY A 188 6.36 -10.02 -11.53
C GLY A 188 6.74 -11.34 -10.88
N GLN A 189 7.95 -11.84 -11.17
CA GLN A 189 8.41 -13.15 -10.72
C GLN A 189 9.81 -13.06 -10.11
N ARG A 190 10.02 -13.75 -8.99
CA ARG A 190 11.33 -13.85 -8.36
C ARG A 190 12.27 -14.72 -9.20
N ASP A 191 13.52 -14.30 -9.34
CA ASP A 191 14.59 -15.00 -10.07
C ASP A 191 14.29 -15.33 -11.55
N LYS A 192 13.30 -14.67 -12.18
CA LYS A 192 12.85 -15.04 -13.53
C LYS A 192 12.61 -13.84 -14.44
N GLY A 193 11.93 -12.80 -13.96
CA GLY A 193 11.53 -11.65 -14.75
C GLY A 193 10.06 -11.33 -14.52
N PHE A 194 9.29 -11.20 -15.60
CA PHE A 194 7.84 -10.96 -15.51
C PHE A 194 7.08 -11.73 -16.59
N SER A 195 5.80 -11.97 -16.36
CA SER A 195 4.85 -12.50 -17.32
C SER A 195 3.67 -11.55 -17.48
N ILE A 196 3.14 -11.46 -18.70
CA ILE A 196 1.93 -10.67 -19.00
C ILE A 196 0.86 -11.65 -19.47
N LEU A 197 -0.26 -11.65 -18.78
CA LEU A 197 -1.45 -12.37 -19.19
C LEU A 197 -2.40 -11.40 -19.89
N ARG A 198 -2.71 -11.67 -21.16
CA ARG A 198 -3.75 -10.93 -21.88
C ARG A 198 -5.11 -11.51 -21.52
N LEU A 199 -6.05 -10.62 -21.24
CA LEU A 199 -7.43 -11.02 -21.02
C LEU A 199 -8.20 -10.99 -22.33
N SER A 200 -9.02 -11.99 -22.53
CA SER A 200 -9.86 -12.14 -23.70
C SER A 200 -11.24 -12.59 -23.25
N SER A 201 -12.28 -11.98 -23.83
CA SER A 201 -13.64 -12.47 -23.71
C SER A 201 -13.88 -13.55 -24.75
N GLY A 202 -14.63 -14.59 -24.40
CA GLY A 202 -15.12 -15.57 -25.35
C GLY A 202 -16.11 -14.97 -26.34
N SER A 203 -16.41 -15.73 -27.41
CA SER A 203 -17.45 -15.37 -28.37
C SER A 203 -18.76 -15.03 -27.64
N GLY A 204 -19.34 -13.87 -27.94
CA GLY A 204 -20.59 -13.41 -27.30
C GLY A 204 -20.42 -12.83 -25.89
N ASN A 205 -19.21 -12.43 -25.48
CA ASN A 205 -18.88 -11.97 -24.12
C ASN A 205 -19.13 -13.02 -23.02
N VAL A 206 -19.14 -14.31 -23.39
CA VAL A 206 -19.32 -15.40 -22.44
C VAL A 206 -17.96 -15.95 -22.03
N GLY A 207 -17.64 -15.81 -20.74
CA GLY A 207 -16.40 -16.27 -20.14
C GLY A 207 -15.20 -15.36 -20.47
N THR A 208 -14.43 -15.03 -19.45
CA THR A 208 -13.18 -14.28 -19.61
C THR A 208 -12.04 -15.18 -19.18
N PHE A 209 -11.05 -15.33 -20.04
CA PHE A 209 -9.87 -16.16 -19.79
C PHE A 209 -8.59 -15.34 -19.96
N ALA A 210 -7.54 -15.76 -19.27
CA ALA A 210 -6.20 -15.20 -19.38
C ALA A 210 -5.32 -16.14 -20.20
N ASN A 211 -4.68 -15.60 -21.23
CA ASN A 211 -3.64 -16.29 -21.98
C ASN A 211 -2.29 -15.64 -21.72
N LEU A 212 -1.25 -16.47 -21.59
CA LEU A 212 0.11 -15.98 -21.58
C LEU A 212 0.38 -15.23 -22.88
N TYR A 213 0.74 -13.98 -22.75
CA TYR A 213 0.92 -13.08 -23.86
C TYR A 213 2.40 -12.77 -24.08
N ARG A 214 3.12 -12.39 -23.02
CA ARG A 214 4.56 -12.07 -23.08
C ARG A 214 5.26 -12.52 -21.80
N VAL A 215 6.57 -12.76 -21.92
CA VAL A 215 7.44 -13.11 -20.81
C VAL A 215 8.77 -12.37 -20.99
N ASP A 216 9.29 -11.83 -19.90
CA ASP A 216 10.70 -11.53 -19.73
C ASP A 216 11.34 -12.64 -18.91
N THR A 217 12.46 -13.18 -19.41
CA THR A 217 13.23 -14.25 -18.78
C THR A 217 14.62 -13.77 -18.38
N SER A 218 14.75 -12.51 -17.96
CA SER A 218 16.04 -11.92 -17.60
C SER A 218 16.70 -12.53 -16.37
N GLY A 219 15.95 -13.35 -15.60
CA GLY A 219 16.40 -13.92 -14.33
C GLY A 219 16.36 -12.94 -13.16
N ARG A 220 15.79 -11.74 -13.35
CA ARG A 220 15.68 -10.70 -12.32
C ARG A 220 14.44 -10.89 -11.46
N SER A 221 14.48 -10.39 -10.22
CA SER A 221 13.38 -10.47 -9.26
C SER A 221 12.50 -9.22 -9.32
N PHE A 222 11.57 -9.19 -10.28
CA PHE A 222 10.67 -8.05 -10.44
C PHE A 222 9.48 -8.11 -9.47
N CYS A 223 9.71 -7.81 -8.19
CA CYS A 223 8.66 -7.88 -7.16
C CYS A 223 7.98 -6.53 -6.86
N ALA A 224 8.17 -5.55 -7.73
CA ALA A 224 7.28 -4.40 -7.90
C ALA A 224 7.28 -3.97 -9.36
N LEU A 225 6.09 -3.77 -9.94
CA LEU A 225 5.94 -3.38 -11.33
C LEU A 225 4.76 -2.45 -11.54
N LEU A 226 4.82 -1.69 -12.63
CA LEU A 226 3.80 -0.76 -13.06
C LEU A 226 3.73 -0.76 -14.58
N SER A 227 2.53 -0.99 -15.12
CA SER A 227 2.19 -0.61 -16.49
C SER A 227 1.83 0.88 -16.51
N ALA A 228 2.77 1.73 -16.92
CA ALA A 228 2.62 3.18 -16.90
C ALA A 228 1.64 3.63 -18.00
N ASP A 229 0.56 4.29 -17.60
CA ASP A 229 -0.46 4.81 -18.53
C ASP A 229 -0.29 6.30 -18.83
N THR A 230 0.39 7.01 -17.94
CA THR A 230 0.55 8.45 -17.97
C THR A 230 1.95 8.82 -17.50
N PRO A 231 2.51 9.94 -17.99
CA PRO A 231 3.82 10.38 -17.54
C PRO A 231 3.75 11.05 -16.16
N VAL A 232 4.89 11.12 -15.46
CA VAL A 232 4.96 11.79 -14.14
C VAL A 232 4.86 13.32 -14.19
N ASP A 233 5.11 13.91 -15.35
CA ASP A 233 5.16 15.37 -15.60
C ASP A 233 3.97 15.87 -16.44
N GLY A 234 2.95 15.05 -16.71
CA GLY A 234 1.83 15.44 -17.56
C GLY A 234 0.69 14.42 -17.68
N ILE A 235 -0.21 14.64 -18.65
CA ILE A 235 -1.39 13.77 -18.89
C ILE A 235 -1.19 12.73 -19.98
N THR A 236 -0.29 12.95 -20.93
CA THR A 236 -0.12 12.11 -22.12
C THR A 236 1.34 12.01 -22.53
N PHE A 237 1.73 10.86 -23.05
CA PHE A 237 3.03 10.68 -23.69
C PHE A 237 3.08 11.36 -25.05
N SER A 238 4.25 11.87 -25.44
CA SER A 238 4.45 12.55 -26.73
C SER A 238 4.33 11.61 -27.95
N GLU A 239 4.50 10.32 -27.74
CA GLU A 239 4.49 9.29 -28.79
C GLU A 239 3.48 8.19 -28.49
N PHE A 240 2.70 7.84 -29.51
CA PHE A 240 1.83 6.67 -29.48
C PHE A 240 2.64 5.37 -29.45
N ARG A 241 2.22 4.42 -28.62
CA ARG A 241 2.73 3.05 -28.60
C ARG A 241 1.59 2.04 -28.52
N TYR A 242 1.80 0.88 -29.14
CA TYR A 242 0.91 -0.28 -29.05
C TYR A 242 1.05 -1.01 -27.73
N LEU A 243 2.18 -0.85 -27.03
CA LEU A 243 2.36 -1.36 -25.68
C LEU A 243 2.62 -0.21 -24.72
N GLN A 244 1.96 -0.23 -23.56
CA GLN A 244 2.30 0.63 -22.43
C GLN A 244 3.76 0.37 -22.01
N ASP A 245 4.42 1.37 -21.43
CA ASP A 245 5.75 1.16 -20.88
C ASP A 245 5.62 0.48 -19.52
N LEU A 246 6.50 -0.48 -19.26
CA LEU A 246 6.54 -1.20 -18.00
C LEU A 246 7.74 -0.73 -17.20
N ILE A 247 7.49 -0.26 -15.98
CA ILE A 247 8.53 0.03 -14.99
C ILE A 247 8.57 -1.15 -14.02
N ALA A 248 9.76 -1.70 -13.80
CA ALA A 248 9.96 -2.82 -12.89
C ALA A 248 11.16 -2.57 -11.96
N LEU A 249 10.98 -2.87 -10.67
CA LEU A 249 12.04 -2.88 -9.67
C LEU A 249 12.58 -4.30 -9.53
N ASP A 250 13.87 -4.48 -9.82
CA ASP A 250 14.64 -5.65 -9.39
C ASP A 250 14.97 -5.49 -7.90
N THR A 251 14.27 -6.24 -7.05
CA THR A 251 14.41 -6.11 -5.59
C THR A 251 15.70 -6.69 -5.04
N ASP A 252 16.39 -7.54 -5.80
CA ASP A 252 17.62 -8.18 -5.35
C ASP A 252 18.83 -7.29 -5.63
N ASN A 253 18.79 -6.55 -6.75
CA ASN A 253 19.87 -5.68 -7.20
C ASN A 253 19.60 -4.19 -6.99
N ASN A 254 18.42 -3.80 -6.49
CA ASN A 254 17.97 -2.40 -6.38
C ASN A 254 18.13 -1.63 -7.71
N MET A 255 17.64 -2.23 -8.80
CA MET A 255 17.68 -1.64 -10.14
C MET A 255 16.27 -1.37 -10.65
N ILE A 256 16.03 -0.16 -11.15
CA ILE A 256 14.81 0.19 -11.87
C ILE A 256 15.05 -0.05 -13.35
N SER A 257 14.12 -0.73 -14.01
CA SER A 257 14.17 -1.05 -15.43
C SER A 257 12.91 -0.56 -16.12
N VAL A 258 13.07 0.09 -17.27
CA VAL A 258 11.96 0.47 -18.16
C VAL A 258 12.01 -0.43 -19.37
N PHE A 259 10.96 -1.23 -19.51
CA PHE A 259 10.68 -2.02 -20.70
C PHE A 259 9.67 -1.28 -21.55
N ALA A 260 9.91 -1.30 -22.85
CA ALA A 260 9.05 -0.64 -23.80
C ALA A 260 8.98 -1.43 -25.09
N GLN A 261 7.98 -1.08 -25.89
CA GLN A 261 7.73 -1.66 -27.18
C GLN A 261 9.01 -1.69 -28.07
N SER A 262 9.23 -2.81 -28.75
CA SER A 262 10.27 -3.02 -29.75
C SER A 262 9.64 -3.60 -31.02
N GLY A 263 9.95 -2.99 -32.17
CA GLY A 263 9.28 -3.27 -33.45
C GLY A 263 8.16 -2.27 -33.77
N ALA A 264 7.71 -2.26 -35.04
CA ALA A 264 6.95 -1.16 -35.61
C ALA A 264 5.46 -1.43 -35.92
N ALA A 265 4.87 -2.58 -35.56
CA ALA A 265 3.47 -2.81 -35.92
C ALA A 265 2.75 -3.77 -34.97
N GLY A 266 1.53 -3.40 -34.56
CA GLY A 266 0.47 -4.27 -34.01
C GLY A 266 0.68 -4.78 -32.58
N VAL A 267 -0.37 -4.76 -31.75
CA VAL A 267 -0.32 -5.32 -30.39
C VAL A 267 0.13 -6.79 -30.42
N ASP A 268 -0.30 -7.59 -31.39
CA ASP A 268 0.03 -9.01 -31.40
C ASP A 268 1.48 -9.34 -31.79
N THR A 269 2.17 -8.44 -32.48
CA THR A 269 3.51 -8.66 -33.05
C THR A 269 4.63 -7.89 -32.35
N VAL A 270 4.30 -6.87 -31.55
CA VAL A 270 5.28 -6.09 -30.79
C VAL A 270 5.76 -6.86 -29.55
N GLN A 271 7.05 -6.72 -29.22
CA GLN A 271 7.69 -7.30 -28.05
C GLN A 271 8.11 -6.21 -27.06
N TYR A 272 8.30 -6.58 -25.79
CA TYR A 272 8.99 -5.71 -24.85
C TYR A 272 10.50 -5.85 -25.02
N ALA A 273 11.21 -4.73 -24.95
CA ALA A 273 12.66 -4.68 -24.82
C ALA A 273 13.04 -3.74 -23.69
N LEU A 274 14.08 -4.08 -22.96
CA LEU A 274 14.71 -3.17 -22.00
C LEU A 274 15.22 -1.93 -22.74
N LYS A 275 14.78 -0.74 -22.33
CA LYS A 275 15.21 0.54 -22.92
C LYS A 275 16.09 1.35 -21.99
N GLN A 276 15.74 1.37 -20.71
CA GLN A 276 16.46 2.14 -19.71
C GLN A 276 16.61 1.32 -18.45
N THR A 277 17.72 1.50 -17.76
CA THR A 277 17.94 0.92 -16.44
C THR A 277 18.83 1.84 -15.61
N THR A 278 18.55 1.92 -14.32
CA THR A 278 19.34 2.72 -13.38
C THR A 278 19.25 2.12 -11.99
N SER A 279 20.25 2.38 -11.15
CA SER A 279 20.19 2.03 -9.73
C SER A 279 19.15 2.89 -9.02
N VAL A 280 18.47 2.32 -8.02
CA VAL A 280 17.65 3.08 -7.07
C VAL A 280 18.55 4.06 -6.32
N GLN A 281 18.22 5.35 -6.39
CA GLN A 281 18.99 6.44 -5.76
C GLN A 281 18.62 6.58 -4.29
N LEU A 282 19.01 5.62 -3.45
CA LEU A 282 18.63 5.63 -2.05
C LEU A 282 19.22 6.80 -1.25
N ASN A 283 20.37 7.36 -1.67
CA ASN A 283 21.07 8.42 -0.94
C ASN A 283 21.21 8.10 0.56
N ALA A 284 21.52 6.85 0.89
CA ALA A 284 21.59 6.34 2.26
C ALA A 284 23.04 6.07 2.67
N THR A 285 23.32 6.20 3.96
CA THR A 285 24.64 5.89 4.51
C THR A 285 24.80 4.40 4.81
N GLY A 286 23.70 3.72 5.12
CA GLY A 286 23.63 2.28 5.34
C GLY A 286 22.86 1.51 4.26
N THR A 287 22.84 0.18 4.42
CA THR A 287 22.05 -0.71 3.57
C THR A 287 20.58 -0.62 3.93
N LEU A 288 19.74 -0.24 2.96
CA LEU A 288 18.29 -0.29 3.10
C LEU A 288 17.73 -1.49 2.33
N LYS A 289 16.68 -2.11 2.87
CA LYS A 289 15.94 -3.20 2.24
C LYS A 289 14.63 -2.68 1.68
N PHE A 290 14.21 -3.24 0.54
CA PHE A 290 12.87 -3.03 0.02
C PHE A 290 11.81 -3.50 1.04
N VAL A 291 10.78 -2.69 1.24
CA VAL A 291 9.69 -2.94 2.18
C VAL A 291 8.39 -3.20 1.43
N LYS A 292 7.94 -2.22 0.63
CA LYS A 292 6.67 -2.27 -0.09
C LYS A 292 6.70 -1.32 -1.28
N ALA A 293 5.87 -1.59 -2.27
CA ALA A 293 5.59 -0.65 -3.35
C ALA A 293 4.09 -0.54 -3.62
N THR A 294 3.69 0.59 -4.19
CA THR A 294 2.38 0.80 -4.78
C THR A 294 2.50 1.64 -6.05
N GLU A 295 1.47 1.56 -6.89
CA GLU A 295 1.29 2.44 -8.04
C GLU A 295 0.74 3.78 -7.52
N VAL A 296 1.24 4.88 -8.08
CA VAL A 296 0.87 6.25 -7.74
C VAL A 296 0.73 7.11 -8.99
N GLY A 297 0.04 8.24 -8.88
CA GLY A 297 -0.09 9.22 -9.96
C GLY A 297 -0.99 10.39 -9.58
N GLY A 298 -1.22 11.28 -10.55
CA GLY A 298 -2.00 12.50 -10.36
C GLY A 298 -3.49 12.27 -10.04
N PHE A 299 -4.23 13.36 -9.82
CA PHE A 299 -5.63 13.32 -9.39
C PHE A 299 -6.50 12.40 -10.26
N ASN A 300 -6.38 12.49 -11.60
CA ASN A 300 -7.15 11.65 -12.53
C ASN A 300 -6.41 10.38 -12.99
N ASN A 301 -5.15 10.19 -12.60
CA ASN A 301 -4.25 9.19 -13.17
C ASN A 301 -3.60 8.35 -12.07
N LEU A 302 -3.91 7.05 -11.98
CA LEU A 302 -3.43 6.21 -10.87
C LEU A 302 -2.06 5.55 -11.11
N ARG A 303 -1.51 5.67 -12.32
CA ARG A 303 -0.43 4.79 -12.81
C ARG A 303 0.65 5.57 -13.55
N SER A 304 1.10 6.65 -12.94
CA SER A 304 2.17 7.50 -13.46
C SER A 304 3.55 7.06 -12.96
N ALA A 305 3.63 6.52 -11.73
CA ALA A 305 4.89 6.11 -11.11
C ALA A 305 4.71 4.95 -10.10
N LEU A 306 5.84 4.34 -9.74
CA LEU A 306 5.96 3.43 -8.60
C LEU A 306 6.47 4.21 -7.39
N ALA A 307 5.72 4.16 -6.29
CA ALA A 307 6.20 4.53 -4.98
C ALA A 307 6.79 3.32 -4.29
N MET A 308 8.06 3.38 -3.89
CA MET A 308 8.81 2.27 -3.32
C MET A 308 9.43 2.66 -1.99
N LEU A 309 9.21 1.84 -0.96
CA LEU A 309 9.70 2.04 0.39
C LEU A 309 10.97 1.22 0.64
N PHE A 310 11.97 1.86 1.23
CA PHE A 310 13.20 1.21 1.69
C PHE A 310 13.52 1.60 3.13
N SER A 311 14.00 0.65 3.92
CA SER A 311 14.27 0.86 5.35
C SER A 311 15.41 -0.02 5.88
N ASP A 312 16.11 0.44 6.90
CA ASP A 312 17.05 -0.36 7.70
C ASP A 312 16.34 -1.16 8.82
N GLY A 313 15.03 -0.96 9.00
CA GLY A 313 14.20 -1.66 9.98
C GLY A 313 14.30 -1.13 11.42
N ARG A 314 14.90 0.04 11.65
CA ARG A 314 15.00 0.65 12.99
C ARG A 314 14.01 1.80 13.16
N HIS A 315 13.58 2.07 14.40
CA HIS A 315 12.65 3.18 14.67
C HIS A 315 13.25 4.54 14.28
N ASP A 316 14.43 4.89 14.79
CA ASP A 316 15.18 6.10 14.42
C ASP A 316 16.21 5.79 13.33
N GLY A 317 15.76 5.05 12.31
CA GLY A 317 16.60 4.53 11.23
C GLY A 317 16.62 5.40 9.99
N GLU A 318 17.35 4.92 8.98
CA GLU A 318 17.26 5.50 7.64
C GLU A 318 16.07 4.89 6.89
N HIS A 319 15.19 5.75 6.39
CA HIS A 319 14.03 5.36 5.60
C HIS A 319 13.95 6.20 4.33
N ARG A 320 13.51 5.58 3.24
CA ARG A 320 13.37 6.23 1.93
C ARG A 320 12.04 5.90 1.29
N LEU A 321 11.43 6.92 0.70
CA LEU A 321 10.42 6.79 -0.33
C LEU A 321 11.08 7.17 -1.65
N VAL A 322 11.08 6.25 -2.61
CA VAL A 322 11.55 6.51 -3.97
C VAL A 322 10.35 6.47 -4.89
N ILE A 323 10.12 7.57 -5.62
CA ILE A 323 9.13 7.63 -6.69
C ILE A 323 9.89 7.47 -8.01
N ALA A 324 9.55 6.44 -8.78
CA ALA A 324 10.15 6.21 -10.09
C ALA A 324 9.07 6.17 -11.17
N GLY A 325 9.26 6.95 -12.24
CA GLY A 325 8.31 7.06 -13.32
C GLY A 325 8.99 7.45 -14.62
N ILE A 326 8.19 7.65 -15.67
CA ILE A 326 8.69 8.11 -16.96
C ILE A 326 8.07 9.45 -17.32
N THR A 327 8.87 10.36 -17.89
CA THR A 327 8.40 11.66 -18.36
C THR A 327 7.53 11.54 -19.61
N SER A 328 6.91 12.65 -20.02
CA SER A 328 6.15 12.79 -21.26
C SER A 328 6.96 12.41 -22.50
N THR A 329 8.28 12.62 -22.43
CA THR A 329 9.30 12.22 -23.44
C THR A 329 9.91 10.83 -23.17
N ARG A 330 9.30 10.07 -22.27
CA ARG A 330 9.64 8.68 -21.90
C ARG A 330 11.04 8.50 -21.34
N GLN A 331 11.57 9.51 -20.65
CA GLN A 331 12.81 9.38 -19.89
C GLN A 331 12.50 8.88 -18.47
N LEU A 332 13.25 7.88 -18.01
CA LEU A 332 13.17 7.41 -16.63
C LEU A 332 13.67 8.51 -15.69
N VAL A 333 12.83 8.87 -14.72
CA VAL A 333 13.17 9.80 -13.65
C VAL A 333 12.83 9.17 -12.31
N GLN A 334 13.57 9.58 -11.28
CA GLN A 334 13.26 9.21 -9.91
C GLN A 334 13.49 10.39 -8.96
N GLU A 335 12.67 10.47 -7.93
CA GLU A 335 12.85 11.38 -6.80
C GLU A 335 12.89 10.56 -5.51
N THR A 336 13.71 10.99 -4.55
CA THR A 336 13.93 10.27 -3.29
C THR A 336 13.70 11.19 -2.11
N TYR A 337 12.86 10.74 -1.20
CA TYR A 337 12.48 11.44 0.01
C TYR A 337 12.86 10.62 1.25
N SER A 338 13.05 11.30 2.37
CA SER A 338 13.45 10.69 3.63
C SER A 338 12.69 11.29 4.81
N TRP A 339 12.54 10.52 5.88
CA TRP A 339 12.03 10.98 7.17
C TRP A 339 12.83 10.32 8.30
N GLY A 340 12.73 10.88 9.50
CA GLY A 340 13.65 10.54 10.60
C GLY A 340 13.24 9.38 11.49
N ALA A 341 11.96 9.00 11.55
CA ALA A 341 11.56 7.85 12.37
C ALA A 341 10.22 7.20 12.01
N GLY A 342 10.04 5.98 12.50
CA GLY A 342 8.87 5.16 12.25
C GLY A 342 9.15 4.18 11.11
N ILE A 343 9.18 2.89 11.44
CA ILE A 343 9.47 1.83 10.48
C ILE A 343 8.31 1.78 9.47
N PRO A 344 8.54 2.01 8.17
CA PRO A 344 7.49 1.93 7.17
C PRO A 344 6.97 0.50 7.05
N VAL A 345 5.66 0.36 6.86
CA VAL A 345 4.99 -0.94 6.71
C VAL A 345 4.03 -1.00 5.53
N ASP A 346 3.49 0.15 5.11
CA ASP A 346 2.61 0.24 3.95
C ASP A 346 2.75 1.61 3.29
N VAL A 347 2.37 1.68 2.01
CA VAL A 347 2.34 2.93 1.24
C VAL A 347 1.10 2.92 0.35
N MET A 348 0.41 4.07 0.29
CA MET A 348 -0.78 4.24 -0.53
C MET A 348 -0.82 5.64 -1.15
N LEU A 349 -1.51 5.73 -2.29
CA LEU A 349 -1.94 6.99 -2.88
C LEU A 349 -3.31 7.34 -2.30
N ASP A 350 -3.47 8.54 -1.78
CA ASP A 350 -4.76 9.07 -1.36
C ASP A 350 -4.97 10.50 -1.89
N ASN A 351 -6.14 11.05 -1.59
CA ASN A 351 -6.41 12.48 -1.67
C ASN A 351 -7.11 12.87 -0.36
N PHE A 352 -6.32 12.90 0.71
CA PHE A 352 -6.79 12.91 2.07
C PHE A 352 -7.27 14.29 2.51
N ASP A 353 -6.85 15.39 1.90
CA ASP A 353 -7.43 16.71 2.17
C ASP A 353 -8.48 17.16 1.11
N GLU A 354 -8.74 16.28 0.16
CA GLU A 354 -9.69 16.39 -0.96
C GLU A 354 -9.36 17.48 -1.99
N ASP A 355 -8.10 17.86 -2.13
CA ASP A 355 -7.68 18.83 -3.13
C ASP A 355 -7.38 18.17 -4.50
N TYR A 356 -6.57 18.79 -5.35
CA TYR A 356 -6.17 18.23 -6.65
C TYR A 356 -4.75 17.64 -6.66
N SER A 357 -4.15 17.52 -5.49
CA SER A 357 -2.74 17.27 -5.21
C SER A 357 -2.63 15.99 -4.37
N PRO A 358 -2.84 14.81 -4.98
CA PRO A 358 -2.91 13.57 -4.20
C PRO A 358 -1.65 13.33 -3.39
N GLU A 359 -1.80 12.71 -2.22
CA GLU A 359 -0.69 12.42 -1.32
C GLU A 359 -0.25 10.96 -1.39
N VAL A 360 1.05 10.77 -1.23
CA VAL A 360 1.63 9.48 -0.88
C VAL A 360 1.68 9.40 0.65
N ILE A 361 0.89 8.50 1.21
CA ILE A 361 0.82 8.26 2.65
C ILE A 361 1.60 6.98 2.96
N VAL A 362 2.61 7.11 3.81
CA VAL A 362 3.42 6.01 4.35
C VAL A 362 2.98 5.70 5.76
N LEU A 363 2.45 4.49 5.97
CA LEU A 363 2.14 4.01 7.31
C LEU A 363 3.40 3.53 8.01
N THR A 364 3.51 3.84 9.30
CA THR A 364 4.62 3.40 10.14
C THR A 364 4.12 2.59 11.34
N SER A 365 4.84 1.55 11.74
CA SER A 365 4.41 0.68 12.84
C SER A 365 4.87 1.17 14.21
N THR A 366 6.01 1.86 14.26
CA THR A 366 6.66 2.28 15.50
C THR A 366 6.54 3.78 15.80
N SER A 367 5.85 4.55 14.95
CA SER A 367 5.48 5.94 15.23
C SER A 367 3.95 6.05 15.18
N PRO A 368 3.34 6.96 15.96
CA PRO A 368 1.91 7.25 15.87
C PRO A 368 1.58 8.09 14.63
N TYR A 369 2.58 8.51 13.86
CA TYR A 369 2.40 9.33 12.67
C TYR A 369 2.56 8.50 11.39
N ALA A 370 1.63 8.68 10.46
CA ALA A 370 1.89 8.45 9.04
C ALA A 370 2.74 9.59 8.49
N VAL A 371 3.59 9.27 7.52
CA VAL A 371 4.38 10.26 6.78
C VAL A 371 3.65 10.57 5.48
N VAL A 372 3.49 11.85 5.18
CA VAL A 372 2.72 12.33 4.04
C VAL A 372 3.63 13.12 3.11
N PHE A 373 3.53 12.83 1.81
CA PHE A 373 4.18 13.57 0.74
C PHE A 373 3.12 13.97 -0.29
N GLU A 374 2.97 15.27 -0.51
CA GLU A 374 1.90 15.83 -1.34
C GLU A 374 2.42 16.13 -2.76
N SER A 375 1.64 15.84 -3.79
CA SER A 375 2.02 16.20 -5.17
C SER A 375 2.05 17.71 -5.35
N MET A 376 3.19 18.26 -5.75
CA MET A 376 3.37 19.69 -6.05
C MET A 376 3.26 19.99 -7.56
N ALA A 377 2.76 19.03 -8.34
CA ALA A 377 2.63 19.18 -9.78
C ALA A 377 1.66 20.32 -10.13
N ALA A 378 2.13 21.28 -10.93
CA ALA A 378 1.35 22.47 -11.28
C ALA A 378 0.11 22.20 -12.17
N ASN A 379 0.05 21.02 -12.79
CA ASN A 379 -1.03 20.63 -13.70
C ASN A 379 -1.76 19.41 -13.13
N TYR A 380 -3.10 19.40 -13.22
CA TYR A 380 -4.00 18.32 -12.76
C TYR A 380 -3.66 16.88 -13.24
N GLY A 381 -2.73 16.74 -14.18
CA GLY A 381 -2.30 15.48 -14.75
C GLY A 381 -0.98 14.93 -14.26
N GLY A 382 -0.05 15.82 -13.87
CA GLY A 382 1.27 15.42 -13.39
C GLY A 382 1.21 14.91 -11.96
N PHE A 383 2.33 14.39 -11.48
CA PHE A 383 2.45 13.84 -10.13
C PHE A 383 3.73 14.29 -9.41
N LEU A 384 4.84 14.44 -10.14
CA LEU A 384 6.08 14.95 -9.58
C LEU A 384 6.24 16.45 -9.82
N PRO A 385 6.98 17.18 -8.95
CA PRO A 385 7.65 16.69 -7.73
C PRO A 385 6.69 16.53 -6.54
N LEU A 386 7.13 15.87 -5.46
CA LEU A 386 6.41 15.85 -4.17
C LEU A 386 6.98 16.87 -3.17
N GLY A 387 6.11 17.43 -2.34
CA GLY A 387 6.44 18.18 -1.13
C GLY A 387 6.45 17.28 0.11
N GLY A 388 6.99 17.79 1.22
CA GLY A 388 7.09 17.07 2.50
C GLY A 388 8.52 16.70 2.90
N PRO A 389 8.70 15.85 3.94
CA PRO A 389 7.65 15.14 4.66
C PRO A 389 6.81 16.05 5.57
N SER A 390 5.51 15.78 5.62
CA SER A 390 4.61 16.23 6.68
C SER A 390 4.03 15.01 7.42
N PHE A 391 3.36 15.22 8.54
CA PHE A 391 2.97 14.13 9.44
C PHE A 391 1.50 14.18 9.83
N MET A 392 0.86 13.01 9.86
CA MET A 392 -0.54 12.84 10.23
C MET A 392 -0.65 11.83 11.36
N GLU A 393 -1.23 12.21 12.50
CA GLU A 393 -1.38 11.33 13.65
C GLU A 393 -2.49 10.30 13.41
N ILE A 394 -2.13 9.02 13.38
CA ILE A 394 -3.03 7.89 13.16
C ILE A 394 -3.02 6.91 14.35
N GLY A 395 -2.09 7.08 15.29
CA GLY A 395 -1.89 6.19 16.42
C GLY A 395 -0.81 5.14 16.17
N LEU A 396 -0.27 4.58 17.27
CA LEU A 396 0.85 3.64 17.24
C LEU A 396 0.41 2.23 16.84
N GLY A 397 1.24 1.53 16.06
CA GLY A 397 1.07 0.11 15.72
C GLY A 397 0.33 -0.15 14.41
N ALA A 398 0.35 0.80 13.46
CA ALA A 398 -0.26 0.61 12.15
C ALA A 398 0.44 -0.51 11.36
N ASN A 399 -0.30 -1.17 10.47
CA ASN A 399 0.24 -2.28 9.68
C ASN A 399 -0.19 -2.31 8.21
N SER A 400 -1.46 -2.01 7.92
CA SER A 400 -2.00 -1.99 6.56
C SER A 400 -3.04 -0.89 6.43
N GLY A 401 -3.10 -0.25 5.26
CA GLY A 401 -4.05 0.81 4.96
C GLY A 401 -4.93 0.54 3.75
N LEU A 402 -6.08 1.23 3.71
CA LEU A 402 -6.82 1.48 2.47
C LEU A 402 -7.06 2.99 2.33
N PRO A 403 -6.80 3.57 1.14
CA PRO A 403 -6.99 4.99 0.94
C PRO A 403 -8.48 5.37 0.85
N ARG A 404 -8.80 6.59 1.29
CA ARG A 404 -10.13 7.21 1.18
C ARG A 404 -10.66 7.19 -0.24
N ARG A 405 -9.79 7.40 -1.23
CA ARG A 405 -10.17 7.43 -2.66
C ARG A 405 -10.95 6.19 -3.12
N LEU A 406 -10.79 5.05 -2.46
CA LEU A 406 -11.56 3.84 -2.78
C LEU A 406 -12.96 3.83 -2.17
N THR A 407 -13.25 4.77 -1.27
CA THR A 407 -14.52 4.96 -0.55
C THR A 407 -15.02 3.66 0.08
N THR A 408 -14.13 2.90 0.70
CA THR A 408 -14.39 1.52 1.11
C THR A 408 -15.70 1.39 1.89
N LEU A 409 -16.56 0.45 1.50
CA LEU A 409 -17.88 0.23 2.13
C LEU A 409 -18.78 1.48 2.20
N GLY A 410 -18.59 2.44 1.31
CA GLY A 410 -19.39 3.66 1.25
C GLY A 410 -19.10 4.66 2.38
N VAL A 411 -18.08 4.42 3.21
CA VAL A 411 -17.63 5.39 4.23
C VAL A 411 -16.41 6.12 3.69
N PRO A 412 -16.51 7.44 3.43
CA PRO A 412 -15.37 8.21 2.98
C PRO A 412 -14.36 8.38 4.12
N GLY A 413 -13.27 7.61 4.09
CA GLY A 413 -12.15 7.74 5.02
C GLY A 413 -10.98 6.81 4.68
N MET A 414 -9.80 7.14 5.21
CA MET A 414 -8.63 6.27 5.17
C MET A 414 -8.74 5.23 6.28
N TYR A 415 -8.65 3.96 5.92
CA TYR A 415 -8.72 2.84 6.86
C TYR A 415 -7.31 2.43 7.27
N VAL A 416 -7.08 2.21 8.56
CA VAL A 416 -5.79 1.76 9.08
C VAL A 416 -5.98 0.62 10.06
N ALA A 417 -5.32 -0.50 9.80
CA ALA A 417 -5.32 -1.67 10.67
C ALA A 417 -4.23 -1.58 11.75
N PHE A 418 -4.60 -1.91 12.98
CA PHE A 418 -3.74 -2.01 14.16
C PHE A 418 -3.81 -3.45 14.71
N PRO A 419 -2.96 -4.37 14.22
CA PRO A 419 -3.11 -5.81 14.46
C PRO A 419 -3.12 -6.16 15.94
N GLU A 420 -2.19 -5.59 16.71
CA GLU A 420 -2.01 -5.91 18.14
C GLU A 420 -3.08 -5.27 19.03
N LYS A 421 -3.79 -4.25 18.50
CA LYS A 421 -5.01 -3.70 19.12
C LYS A 421 -6.28 -4.42 18.62
N LYS A 422 -6.15 -5.30 17.62
CA LYS A 422 -7.26 -5.94 16.90
C LYS A 422 -8.31 -4.92 16.44
N GLN A 423 -7.84 -3.80 15.92
CA GLN A 423 -8.68 -2.67 15.54
C GLN A 423 -8.43 -2.24 14.10
N VAL A 424 -9.48 -1.71 13.48
CA VAL A 424 -9.37 -0.91 12.26
C VAL A 424 -9.97 0.46 12.56
N LEU A 425 -9.20 1.51 12.35
CA LEU A 425 -9.65 2.89 12.52
C LEU A 425 -9.91 3.52 11.15
N VAL A 426 -10.96 4.32 11.05
CA VAL A 426 -11.33 5.06 9.84
C VAL A 426 -11.17 6.55 10.10
N PHE A 427 -10.28 7.17 9.34
CA PHE A 427 -9.93 8.59 9.45
C PHE A 427 -10.58 9.37 8.31
N GLY A 428 -11.44 10.32 8.67
CA GLY A 428 -12.03 11.29 7.76
C GLY A 428 -11.17 12.54 7.59
N THR A 429 -11.47 13.26 6.51
CA THR A 429 -10.94 14.61 6.30
C THR A 429 -11.41 15.53 7.43
N PRO A 430 -10.54 16.41 7.96
CA PRO A 430 -11.01 17.44 8.87
C PRO A 430 -12.02 18.35 8.13
N PRO A 431 -13.04 18.87 8.82
CA PRO A 431 -13.99 19.79 8.21
C PRO A 431 -13.26 20.98 7.61
N ARG A 432 -13.42 21.21 6.31
CA ARG A 432 -12.86 22.39 5.64
C ARG A 432 -13.43 23.64 6.31
N PRO A 433 -12.60 24.59 6.79
CA PRO A 433 -13.12 25.91 7.09
C PRO A 433 -13.75 26.45 5.79
N GLU A 434 -15.00 26.89 5.86
CA GLU A 434 -15.77 27.41 4.73
C GLU A 434 -14.94 28.40 3.89
N ARG A 435 -14.29 27.94 2.83
CA ARG A 435 -13.58 28.78 1.85
C ARG A 435 -14.45 29.13 0.64
N TRP A 436 -15.76 28.88 0.74
CA TRP A 436 -16.76 29.36 -0.19
C TRP A 436 -17.75 30.23 0.57
N GLY A 437 -17.30 31.42 0.95
CA GLY A 437 -18.21 32.50 1.25
C GLY A 437 -19.13 32.67 0.04
N ALA A 438 -20.44 32.65 0.32
CA ALA A 438 -21.49 32.95 -0.63
C ALA A 438 -21.08 34.14 -1.52
N GLN A 439 -20.90 33.89 -2.82
CA GLN A 439 -21.16 34.94 -3.79
C GLN A 439 -22.68 35.19 -3.74
N LEU A 440 -23.05 36.11 -2.86
CA LEU A 440 -24.35 36.74 -2.89
C LEU A 440 -24.50 37.38 -4.26
N THR A 441 -25.56 36.95 -4.95
CA THR A 441 -26.15 37.58 -6.12
C THR A 441 -26.27 39.09 -5.94
N THR A 442 -25.77 39.85 -6.92
CA THR A 442 -26.38 41.12 -7.34
C THR A 442 -26.80 40.98 -8.79
#